data_AF-A0A7S7QE63-F1
#
_entry.id   AF-A0A7S7QE63-F1
#
_cell.length_a   1.000
_cell.length_b   1.000
_cell.length_c   1.000
_cell.angle_alpha   90.00
_cell.angle_beta   90.00
_cell.angle_gamma   90.00
#
_symmetry.space_group_name_H-M   'P 1'
#
loop_
_entity.id
_entity.type
_entity.pdbx_description
1 polymer ?
#
loop_
_entity_poly.entity_id
_entity_poly.type
_entity_poly.pdbx_seq_one_letter_code
_entity_poly.pdbx_strand_id
1 'polypeptide(L)'
;MTSIGTTPNPYAQYGSAYARAAATPSLAATLSGDGTAGDLSASSTSNAATNLTLSDAARARLAKAPLPDFATVTSDARITLDRLYTVAGVKAPIVDGKTTIDLSTLDRRSLFAISTNNGGKFTPDEQAVAATELKRRFDKALEPSLATTRLTGDYSVSYKAALDYLDGASDEEKATATWASQRAAVLKGVQATQQDPNTAPSGISGDPVAAALAGTAPPTKSTTRDISSIASDVRAFLDRQKGEAAKSGKELVYDSRRKTGQLADLSSLDNRSLSAISLNQDKKFSTEEIFVAKQELNTRTRLAVLDALKQSQTAGDPRQFSLGILKQYSSMSAEERQAANWTQDFQDAAIKSYKSTSTLLSILKS
;
A
#
# COMPACT_ATOMS: atom_id res chain seq x y z
N MET A 1 17.38 71.05 -21.27
CA MET A 1 16.49 69.89 -21.05
C MET A 1 17.34 68.76 -20.50
N THR A 2 17.54 68.76 -19.18
CA THR A 2 18.39 67.80 -18.48
C THR A 2 17.92 67.75 -17.04
N SER A 3 17.23 66.68 -16.64
CA SER A 3 16.94 66.40 -15.23
C SER A 3 17.62 65.10 -14.84
N ILE A 4 18.45 65.23 -13.81
CA ILE A 4 19.34 64.27 -13.20
C ILE A 4 18.55 63.25 -12.36
N GLY A 5 18.96 61.99 -12.49
CA GLY A 5 19.08 60.96 -11.45
C GLY A 5 18.14 60.99 -10.25
N THR A 6 17.25 60.00 -10.18
CA THR A 6 16.73 59.48 -8.91
C THR A 6 16.64 57.97 -9.02
N THR A 7 17.64 57.28 -8.46
CA THR A 7 17.63 55.84 -8.18
C THR A 7 16.79 55.57 -6.93
N PRO A 8 15.70 54.77 -7.01
CA PRO A 8 15.02 54.28 -5.82
C PRO A 8 15.64 52.96 -5.36
N ASN A 9 16.36 53.05 -4.24
CA ASN A 9 16.60 52.08 -3.18
C ASN A 9 16.18 50.59 -3.40
N PRO A 10 17.12 49.63 -3.44
CA PRO A 10 16.83 48.19 -3.60
C PRO A 10 16.24 47.49 -2.36
N TYR A 11 15.88 48.21 -1.29
CA TYR A 11 15.29 47.61 -0.08
C TYR A 11 13.77 47.82 0.09
N ALA A 12 13.07 48.37 -0.90
CA ALA A 12 11.62 48.58 -0.83
C ALA A 12 10.77 47.34 -1.23
N GLN A 13 11.37 46.19 -1.54
CA GLN A 13 10.65 44.99 -2.01
C GLN A 13 10.27 43.96 -0.93
N TYR A 14 10.51 44.24 0.35
CA TYR A 14 10.21 43.29 1.44
C TYR A 14 8.91 43.55 2.21
N GLY A 15 8.03 44.43 1.72
CA GLY A 15 6.83 44.86 2.44
C GLY A 15 5.53 44.74 1.65
N SER A 16 5.19 43.56 1.12
CA SER A 16 3.81 43.22 0.68
C SER A 16 3.70 41.78 0.14
N ALA A 17 4.09 40.79 0.94
CA ALA A 17 3.87 39.36 0.63
C ALA A 17 2.68 38.73 1.38
N TYR A 18 1.87 39.52 2.09
CA TYR A 18 0.68 39.06 2.82
C TYR A 18 -0.56 39.85 2.40
N ALA A 19 -0.96 39.75 1.13
CA ALA A 19 -2.34 40.03 0.67
C ALA A 19 -2.47 39.83 -0.84
N ARG A 20 -2.28 38.61 -1.34
CA ARG A 20 -2.96 38.16 -2.56
C ARG A 20 -3.38 36.71 -2.39
N ALA A 21 -4.69 36.53 -2.23
CA ALA A 21 -5.36 35.26 -2.42
C ALA A 21 -5.03 34.75 -3.83
N ALA A 22 -4.13 33.77 -3.90
CA ALA A 22 -3.83 33.06 -5.12
C ALA A 22 -4.81 31.89 -5.25
N ALA A 23 -5.61 31.93 -6.31
CA ALA A 23 -6.31 30.76 -6.82
C ALA A 23 -5.31 29.61 -6.97
N THR A 24 -5.53 28.52 -6.25
CA THR A 24 -4.75 27.30 -6.34
C THR A 24 -5.02 26.62 -7.69
N PRO A 25 -4.02 26.45 -8.57
CA PRO A 25 -4.20 25.56 -9.71
C PRO A 25 -4.37 24.13 -9.18
N SER A 26 -5.43 23.46 -9.63
CA SER A 26 -5.64 22.05 -9.26
C SER A 26 -4.55 21.18 -9.88
N LEU A 27 -3.98 20.29 -9.07
CA LEU A 27 -2.86 19.40 -9.38
C LEU A 27 -3.14 18.40 -10.53
N ALA A 28 -4.37 18.37 -11.05
CA ALA A 28 -4.73 17.66 -12.26
C ALA A 28 -4.10 18.28 -13.53
N ALA A 29 -3.86 19.59 -13.52
CA ALA A 29 -3.24 20.32 -14.64
C ALA A 29 -1.73 20.09 -14.75
N THR A 30 -1.06 19.71 -13.65
CA THR A 30 0.39 19.39 -13.65
C THR A 30 0.68 17.91 -13.87
N LEU A 31 -0.33 17.04 -13.81
CA LEU A 31 -0.21 15.59 -14.05
C LEU A 31 -0.58 15.17 -15.48
N SER A 32 -1.24 16.04 -16.23
CA SER A 32 -1.43 15.86 -17.67
C SER A 32 -0.17 16.41 -18.35
N GLY A 33 0.71 15.52 -18.81
CA GLY A 33 1.91 15.89 -19.54
C GLY A 33 1.60 16.48 -20.91
N ASP A 34 1.00 17.68 -20.96
CA ASP A 34 1.00 18.53 -22.14
C ASP A 34 2.18 19.52 -22.01
N GLY A 35 3.07 19.44 -22.99
CA GLY A 35 3.98 20.52 -23.29
C GLY A 35 3.16 21.55 -24.05
N THR A 36 3.05 22.74 -23.49
CA THR A 36 2.41 23.89 -24.09
C THR A 36 3.08 24.29 -25.40
N ALA A 37 2.36 24.12 -26.51
CA ALA A 37 2.49 24.96 -27.70
C ALA A 37 1.19 24.97 -28.52
N GLY A 38 0.48 26.11 -28.46
CA GLY A 38 -0.22 26.70 -29.60
C GLY A 38 -1.52 26.05 -30.08
N ASP A 39 -2.63 26.68 -29.70
CA ASP A 39 -3.90 26.84 -30.41
C ASP A 39 -3.92 26.47 -31.91
N LEU A 40 -4.88 25.62 -32.32
CA LEU A 40 -5.90 25.97 -33.32
C LEU A 40 -6.92 24.83 -33.51
N SER A 41 -8.17 25.20 -33.29
CA SER A 41 -9.42 24.48 -33.50
C SER A 41 -9.56 23.78 -34.86
N ALA A 42 -10.05 22.53 -34.89
CA ALA A 42 -11.19 22.08 -35.70
C ALA A 42 -11.24 20.54 -35.90
N SER A 43 -12.36 19.96 -35.46
CA SER A 43 -13.17 18.96 -36.18
C SER A 43 -12.69 17.52 -36.36
N SER A 44 -13.54 16.65 -35.81
CA SER A 44 -14.13 15.46 -36.44
C SER A 44 -13.62 14.06 -36.05
N THR A 45 -14.53 13.37 -35.35
CA THR A 45 -14.98 11.99 -35.54
C THR A 45 -14.06 10.81 -35.24
N SER A 46 -14.47 10.13 -34.16
CA SER A 46 -14.79 8.71 -34.13
C SER A 46 -13.66 7.71 -34.37
N ASN A 47 -13.05 7.26 -33.27
CA ASN A 47 -12.91 5.83 -32.92
C ASN A 47 -12.37 5.73 -31.50
N ALA A 48 -13.25 5.96 -30.52
CA ALA A 48 -12.95 5.73 -29.12
C ALA A 48 -12.95 4.21 -28.87
N ALA A 49 -11.81 3.69 -28.43
CA ALA A 49 -11.70 2.35 -27.89
C ALA A 49 -12.77 2.15 -26.79
N THR A 50 -13.53 1.06 -26.87
CA THR A 50 -14.31 0.54 -25.75
C THR A 50 -13.34 0.03 -24.69
N ASN A 51 -12.75 0.96 -23.93
CA ASN A 51 -12.40 0.68 -22.56
C ASN A 51 -13.73 0.36 -21.87
N LEU A 52 -13.96 -0.92 -21.58
CA LEU A 52 -14.96 -1.35 -20.59
C LEU A 52 -14.44 -0.96 -19.20
N THR A 53 -14.26 0.35 -19.00
CA THR A 53 -14.19 0.92 -17.67
C THR A 53 -15.61 0.87 -17.13
N LEU A 54 -15.78 0.17 -16.00
CA LEU A 54 -16.98 0.33 -15.19
C LEU A 54 -17.23 1.83 -15.05
N SER A 55 -18.40 2.30 -15.51
CA SER A 55 -18.75 3.71 -15.39
C SER A 55 -18.66 4.12 -13.93
N ASP A 56 -18.43 5.41 -13.64
CA ASP A 56 -18.43 5.86 -12.25
C ASP A 56 -19.74 5.56 -11.54
N ALA A 57 -20.85 5.49 -12.30
CA ALA A 57 -22.13 4.99 -11.82
C ALA A 57 -22.10 3.47 -11.49
N ALA A 58 -21.44 2.64 -12.29
CA ALA A 58 -21.28 1.21 -12.01
C ALA A 58 -20.31 0.94 -10.85
N ARG A 59 -19.20 1.69 -10.75
CA ARG A 59 -18.30 1.65 -9.58
C ARG A 59 -19.00 2.14 -8.31
N ALA A 60 -19.77 3.21 -8.40
CA ALA A 60 -20.57 3.70 -7.28
C ALA A 60 -21.71 2.75 -6.92
N ARG A 61 -22.30 2.02 -7.88
CA ARG A 61 -23.29 0.96 -7.61
C ARG A 61 -22.65 -0.28 -7.00
N LEU A 62 -21.44 -0.67 -7.41
CA LEU A 62 -20.70 -1.77 -6.78
C LEU A 62 -20.27 -1.41 -5.36
N ALA A 63 -19.81 -0.17 -5.13
CA ALA A 63 -19.50 0.35 -3.79
C ALA A 63 -20.75 0.53 -2.90
N LYS A 64 -21.94 0.59 -3.50
CA LYS A 64 -23.25 0.64 -2.82
C LYS A 64 -23.98 -0.70 -2.81
N ALA A 65 -23.39 -1.75 -3.39
CA ALA A 65 -24.00 -3.07 -3.35
C ALA A 65 -23.98 -3.54 -1.89
N PRO A 66 -25.11 -3.98 -1.32
CA PRO A 66 -25.11 -4.51 0.03
C PRO A 66 -24.14 -5.68 0.10
N LEU A 67 -23.26 -5.66 1.10
CA LEU A 67 -22.39 -6.78 1.40
C LEU A 67 -23.27 -8.03 1.64
N PRO A 68 -22.86 -9.22 1.18
CA PRO A 68 -23.55 -10.45 1.52
C PRO A 68 -23.74 -10.55 3.04
N ASP A 69 -24.88 -11.08 3.47
CA ASP A 69 -25.10 -11.36 4.89
C ASP A 69 -24.10 -12.40 5.40
N PHE A 70 -23.92 -12.47 6.71
CA PHE A 70 -22.90 -13.35 7.30
C PHE A 70 -23.18 -14.84 7.06
N ALA A 71 -24.46 -15.22 6.90
CA ALA A 71 -24.83 -16.59 6.58
C ALA A 71 -24.38 -16.98 5.17
N THR A 72 -24.52 -16.08 4.21
CA THR A 72 -24.04 -16.23 2.84
C THR A 72 -22.52 -16.33 2.82
N VAL A 73 -21.81 -15.40 3.50
CA VAL A 73 -20.34 -15.47 3.66
C VAL A 73 -19.90 -16.82 4.25
N THR A 74 -20.61 -17.31 5.25
CA THR A 74 -20.34 -18.59 5.90
C THR A 74 -20.52 -19.77 4.95
N SER A 75 -21.57 -19.75 4.13
CA SER A 75 -21.80 -20.78 3.11
C SER A 75 -20.72 -20.76 2.03
N ASP A 76 -20.35 -19.58 1.54
CA ASP A 76 -19.32 -19.41 0.52
C ASP A 76 -17.94 -19.83 1.03
N ALA A 77 -17.64 -19.54 2.30
CA ALA A 77 -16.42 -19.99 2.97
C ALA A 77 -16.35 -21.53 3.05
N ARG A 78 -17.46 -22.20 3.38
CA ARG A 78 -17.54 -23.68 3.38
C ARG A 78 -17.30 -24.26 1.99
N ILE A 79 -17.99 -23.74 0.97
CA ILE A 79 -17.80 -24.15 -0.43
C ILE A 79 -16.34 -23.98 -0.86
N THR A 80 -15.72 -22.87 -0.46
CA THR A 80 -14.32 -22.59 -0.79
C THR A 80 -13.36 -23.56 -0.11
N LEU A 81 -13.56 -23.87 1.17
CA LEU A 81 -12.75 -24.89 1.87
C LEU A 81 -12.88 -26.27 1.24
N ASP A 82 -14.09 -26.69 0.86
CA ASP A 82 -14.31 -27.99 0.22
C ASP A 82 -13.61 -28.09 -1.14
N ARG A 83 -13.59 -26.98 -1.88
CA ARG A 83 -12.79 -26.86 -3.11
C ARG A 83 -11.29 -26.96 -2.81
N LEU A 84 -10.79 -26.28 -1.77
CA LEU A 84 -9.37 -26.34 -1.39
C LEU A 84 -8.95 -27.77 -1.04
N TYR A 85 -9.78 -28.52 -0.31
CA TYR A 85 -9.52 -29.95 -0.03
C TYR A 85 -9.48 -30.78 -1.30
N THR A 86 -10.44 -30.57 -2.20
CA THR A 86 -10.50 -31.30 -3.48
C THR A 86 -9.25 -31.04 -4.32
N VAL A 87 -8.81 -29.78 -4.42
CA VAL A 87 -7.60 -29.38 -5.17
C VAL A 87 -6.34 -29.94 -4.51
N ALA A 88 -6.25 -29.91 -3.18
CA ALA A 88 -5.11 -30.43 -2.45
C ALA A 88 -5.09 -31.97 -2.35
N GLY A 89 -6.19 -32.65 -2.70
CA GLY A 89 -6.31 -34.11 -2.58
C GLY A 89 -6.30 -34.61 -1.13
N VAL A 90 -6.69 -33.77 -0.17
CA VAL A 90 -6.69 -34.08 1.27
C VAL A 90 -8.11 -34.06 1.83
N LYS A 91 -8.30 -34.66 3.01
CA LYS A 91 -9.60 -34.72 3.70
C LYS A 91 -9.67 -33.88 4.98
N ALA A 92 -8.55 -33.35 5.43
CA ALA A 92 -8.42 -32.58 6.65
C ALA A 92 -7.46 -31.41 6.41
N PRO A 93 -7.65 -30.27 7.11
CA PRO A 93 -6.80 -29.09 6.95
C PRO A 93 -5.44 -29.25 7.62
N ILE A 94 -5.30 -30.27 8.47
CA ILE A 94 -4.07 -30.64 9.15
C ILE A 94 -3.83 -32.12 8.92
N VAL A 95 -2.64 -32.48 8.45
CA VAL A 95 -2.16 -33.86 8.34
C VAL A 95 -0.73 -33.88 8.88
N ASP A 96 -0.43 -34.82 9.79
CA ASP A 96 0.87 -34.93 10.46
C ASP A 96 1.36 -33.62 11.10
N GLY A 97 0.44 -32.85 11.68
CA GLY A 97 0.72 -31.56 12.32
C GLY A 97 1.04 -30.41 11.35
N LYS A 98 0.87 -30.61 10.04
CA LYS A 98 1.10 -29.58 9.02
C LYS A 98 -0.20 -29.15 8.36
N THR A 99 -0.36 -27.85 8.17
CA THR A 99 -1.47 -27.30 7.39
C THR A 99 -1.36 -27.75 5.93
N THR A 100 -2.44 -28.29 5.38
CA THR A 100 -2.48 -28.88 4.03
C THR A 100 -3.20 -28.02 3.00
N ILE A 101 -3.90 -26.96 3.45
CA ILE A 101 -4.65 -26.03 2.60
C ILE A 101 -4.15 -24.60 2.77
N ASP A 102 -4.11 -23.86 1.67
CA ASP A 102 -3.76 -22.44 1.69
C ASP A 102 -5.01 -21.57 1.83
N LEU A 103 -5.13 -20.86 2.95
CA LEU A 103 -6.24 -19.94 3.21
C LEU A 103 -5.93 -18.49 2.82
N SER A 104 -4.79 -18.22 2.19
CA SER A 104 -4.35 -16.86 1.84
C SER A 104 -5.31 -16.13 0.88
N THR A 105 -6.16 -16.86 0.16
CA THR A 105 -7.13 -16.32 -0.80
C THR A 105 -8.48 -15.96 -0.19
N LEU A 106 -8.82 -16.48 1.00
CA LEU A 106 -10.04 -16.12 1.72
C LEU A 106 -9.93 -14.71 2.28
N ASP A 107 -11.02 -13.94 2.28
CA ASP A 107 -11.04 -12.62 2.90
C ASP A 107 -11.14 -12.74 4.44
N ARG A 108 -10.88 -11.62 5.16
CA ARG A 108 -10.88 -11.58 6.63
C ARG A 108 -12.23 -11.99 7.22
N ARG A 109 -13.35 -11.59 6.61
CA ARG A 109 -14.70 -11.86 7.12
C ARG A 109 -15.06 -13.35 6.95
N SER A 110 -14.64 -13.96 5.83
CA SER A 110 -14.74 -15.41 5.63
C SER A 110 -13.88 -16.20 6.63
N LEU A 111 -12.62 -15.79 6.84
CA LEU A 111 -11.74 -16.41 7.84
C LEU A 111 -12.31 -16.28 9.26
N PHE A 112 -12.91 -15.12 9.57
CA PHE A 112 -13.56 -14.90 10.85
C PHE A 112 -14.76 -15.85 11.04
N ALA A 113 -15.61 -16.02 10.03
CA ALA A 113 -16.71 -16.98 10.05
C ALA A 113 -16.23 -18.42 10.31
N ILE A 114 -15.14 -18.84 9.65
CA ILE A 114 -14.51 -20.15 9.86
C ILE A 114 -14.01 -20.26 11.31
N SER A 115 -13.21 -19.29 11.77
CA SER A 115 -12.56 -19.32 13.09
C SER A 115 -13.53 -19.33 14.28
N THR A 116 -14.72 -18.76 14.11
CA THR A 116 -15.76 -18.67 15.15
C THR A 116 -16.79 -19.80 15.06
N ASN A 117 -16.58 -20.76 14.15
CA ASN A 117 -17.52 -21.82 13.83
C ASN A 117 -18.93 -21.29 13.53
N ASN A 118 -19.03 -20.20 12.77
CA ASN A 118 -20.33 -19.60 12.52
C ASN A 118 -21.26 -20.62 11.84
N GLY A 119 -22.48 -20.75 12.38
CA GLY A 119 -23.46 -21.73 11.91
C GLY A 119 -23.09 -23.21 12.13
N GLY A 120 -22.06 -23.51 12.93
CA GLY A 120 -21.67 -24.89 13.27
C GLY A 120 -21.12 -25.72 12.10
N LYS A 121 -20.59 -25.05 11.06
CA LYS A 121 -20.19 -25.69 9.79
C LYS A 121 -18.71 -26.06 9.69
N PHE A 122 -17.90 -25.72 10.70
CA PHE A 122 -16.46 -25.82 10.64
C PHE A 122 -15.90 -26.69 11.77
N THR A 123 -14.98 -27.57 11.41
CA THR A 123 -14.30 -28.44 12.36
C THR A 123 -13.33 -27.63 13.25
N PRO A 124 -12.93 -28.16 14.43
CA PRO A 124 -11.96 -27.49 15.29
C PRO A 124 -10.62 -27.19 14.58
N ASP A 125 -10.15 -28.09 13.72
CA ASP A 125 -8.90 -27.88 12.98
C ASP A 125 -9.04 -26.76 11.95
N GLU A 126 -10.18 -26.65 11.26
CA GLU A 126 -10.46 -25.55 10.34
C GLU A 126 -10.50 -24.20 11.08
N GLN A 127 -11.13 -24.18 12.26
CA GLN A 127 -11.17 -23.00 13.12
C GLN A 127 -9.74 -22.58 13.51
N ALA A 128 -8.91 -23.53 13.94
CA ALA A 128 -7.54 -23.27 14.36
C ALA A 128 -6.66 -22.74 13.20
N VAL A 129 -6.76 -23.34 12.01
CA VAL A 129 -6.02 -22.89 10.82
C VAL A 129 -6.49 -21.49 10.38
N ALA A 130 -7.79 -21.20 10.41
CA ALA A 130 -8.31 -19.87 10.09
C ALA A 130 -7.89 -18.81 11.11
N ALA A 131 -7.93 -19.13 12.41
CA ALA A 131 -7.44 -18.25 13.47
C ALA A 131 -5.94 -17.96 13.33
N THR A 132 -5.15 -18.97 12.96
CA THR A 132 -3.71 -18.83 12.69
C THR A 132 -3.46 -17.91 11.49
N GLU A 133 -4.23 -18.05 10.42
CA GLU A 133 -4.11 -17.17 9.25
C GLU A 133 -4.52 -15.73 9.58
N LEU A 134 -5.59 -15.51 10.36
CA LEU A 134 -5.96 -14.17 10.84
C LEU A 134 -4.84 -13.52 11.65
N LYS A 135 -4.23 -14.28 12.58
CA LYS A 135 -3.08 -13.80 13.34
C LYS A 135 -1.90 -13.46 12.43
N ARG A 136 -1.56 -14.35 11.49
CA ARG A 136 -0.48 -14.12 10.52
C ARG A 136 -0.70 -12.84 9.71
N ARG A 137 -1.95 -12.56 9.31
CA ARG A 137 -2.32 -11.34 8.59
C ARG A 137 -2.20 -10.09 9.46
N PHE A 138 -2.59 -10.17 10.72
CA PHE A 138 -2.38 -9.08 11.68
C PHE A 138 -0.89 -8.78 11.85
N ASP A 139 -0.07 -9.81 12.13
CA ASP A 139 1.38 -9.66 12.31
C ASP A 139 2.04 -9.07 11.05
N LYS A 140 1.69 -9.58 9.87
CA LYS A 140 2.18 -9.09 8.58
C LYS A 140 1.78 -7.64 8.30
N ALA A 141 0.54 -7.25 8.65
CA ALA A 141 0.08 -5.87 8.47
C ALA A 141 0.83 -4.89 9.39
N LEU A 142 1.24 -5.34 10.57
CA LEU A 142 2.01 -4.54 11.51
C LEU A 142 3.50 -4.45 11.20
N GLU A 143 4.07 -5.44 10.51
CA GLU A 143 5.50 -5.55 10.25
C GLU A 143 6.17 -4.22 9.82
N PRO A 144 5.63 -3.42 8.87
CA PRO A 144 6.23 -2.15 8.48
C PRO A 144 6.24 -1.11 9.61
N SER A 145 5.14 -1.04 10.38
CA SER A 145 5.03 -0.12 11.51
C SER A 145 5.96 -0.51 12.67
N LEU A 146 6.09 -1.82 12.94
CA LEU A 146 7.00 -2.36 13.95
C LEU A 146 8.45 -2.09 13.57
N ALA A 147 8.82 -2.30 12.31
CA ALA A 147 10.14 -1.96 11.79
C ALA A 147 10.42 -0.45 11.95
N THR A 148 9.46 0.41 11.58
CA THR A 148 9.58 1.86 11.76
C THR A 148 9.78 2.23 13.23
N THR A 149 8.98 1.68 14.15
CA THR A 149 9.14 1.86 15.60
C THR A 149 10.52 1.46 16.09
N ARG A 150 11.11 0.36 15.60
CA ARG A 150 12.49 -0.04 15.97
C ARG A 150 13.55 0.94 15.47
N LEU A 151 13.33 1.55 14.30
CA LEU A 151 14.27 2.52 13.71
C LEU A 151 14.21 3.89 14.38
N THR A 152 13.01 4.34 14.74
CA THR A 152 12.78 5.67 15.28
C THR A 152 12.74 5.72 16.80
N GLY A 153 12.36 4.62 17.45
CA GLY A 153 11.98 4.58 18.86
C GLY A 153 10.54 5.00 19.12
N ASP A 154 9.77 5.36 18.09
CA ASP A 154 8.41 5.88 18.21
C ASP A 154 7.37 4.76 18.24
N TYR A 155 6.86 4.45 19.42
CA TYR A 155 5.85 3.42 19.63
C TYR A 155 4.47 3.83 19.12
N SER A 156 4.18 5.14 18.98
CA SER A 156 2.87 5.60 18.50
C SER A 156 2.54 5.08 17.09
N VAL A 157 3.58 4.86 16.27
CA VAL A 157 3.46 4.32 14.91
C VAL A 157 2.84 2.93 14.90
N SER A 158 3.34 2.02 15.75
CA SER A 158 2.86 0.64 15.82
C SER A 158 1.49 0.53 16.47
N TYR A 159 1.22 1.29 17.54
CA TYR A 159 -0.09 1.29 18.18
C TYR A 159 -1.19 1.90 17.30
N LYS A 160 -0.89 2.98 16.56
CA LYS A 160 -1.83 3.54 15.59
C LYS A 160 -2.14 2.54 14.47
N ALA A 161 -1.13 1.88 13.92
CA ALA A 161 -1.32 0.86 12.88
C ALA A 161 -2.17 -0.32 13.36
N ALA A 162 -1.96 -0.77 14.61
CA ALA A 162 -2.78 -1.81 15.22
C ALA A 162 -4.23 -1.36 15.43
N LEU A 163 -4.44 -0.13 15.88
CA LEU A 163 -5.78 0.42 16.05
C LEU A 163 -6.52 0.49 14.70
N ASP A 164 -5.85 1.03 13.67
CA ASP A 164 -6.42 1.13 12.32
C ASP A 164 -6.76 -0.27 11.75
N TYR A 165 -5.91 -1.28 11.98
CA TYR A 165 -6.20 -2.66 11.56
C TYR A 165 -7.41 -3.25 12.28
N LEU A 166 -7.53 -3.04 13.59
CA LEU A 166 -8.67 -3.51 14.38
C LEU A 166 -9.96 -2.78 14.01
N ASP A 167 -9.89 -1.48 13.71
CA ASP A 167 -11.03 -0.68 13.27
C ASP A 167 -11.52 -1.06 11.86
N GLY A 168 -10.65 -1.67 11.04
CA GLY A 168 -10.99 -2.29 9.76
C GLY A 168 -11.68 -3.66 9.86
N ALA A 169 -11.98 -4.16 11.05
CA ALA A 169 -12.71 -5.42 11.25
C ALA A 169 -14.15 -5.36 10.71
N SER A 170 -14.69 -6.54 10.38
CA SER A 170 -16.11 -6.69 10.00
C SER A 170 -17.06 -6.43 11.18
N ASP A 171 -18.32 -6.12 10.91
CA ASP A 171 -19.32 -5.87 11.96
C ASP A 171 -19.51 -7.08 12.88
N GLU A 172 -19.44 -8.30 12.33
CA GLU A 172 -19.54 -9.53 13.11
C GLU A 172 -18.34 -9.73 14.03
N GLU A 173 -17.14 -9.36 13.58
CA GLU A 173 -15.94 -9.40 14.39
C GLU A 173 -15.98 -8.33 15.51
N LYS A 174 -16.44 -7.12 15.19
CA LYS A 174 -16.62 -6.02 16.14
C LYS A 174 -17.66 -6.31 17.22
N ALA A 175 -18.63 -7.17 16.93
CA ALA A 175 -19.64 -7.60 17.90
C ALA A 175 -19.09 -8.55 18.99
N THR A 176 -17.84 -9.01 18.88
CA THR A 176 -17.25 -9.96 19.84
C THR A 176 -16.57 -9.29 21.02
N ALA A 177 -16.63 -9.94 22.18
CA ALA A 177 -15.88 -9.54 23.37
C ALA A 177 -14.36 -9.62 23.14
N THR A 178 -13.89 -10.57 22.35
CA THR A 178 -12.47 -10.72 21.98
C THR A 178 -11.97 -9.47 21.26
N TRP A 179 -12.65 -9.03 20.20
CA TRP A 179 -12.28 -7.79 19.50
C TRP A 179 -12.31 -6.58 20.43
N ALA A 180 -13.37 -6.45 21.24
CA ALA A 180 -13.52 -5.33 22.17
C ALA A 180 -12.35 -5.26 23.18
N SER A 181 -11.93 -6.41 23.72
CA SER A 181 -10.80 -6.50 24.64
C SER A 181 -9.46 -6.14 23.98
N GLN A 182 -9.19 -6.66 22.78
CA GLN A 182 -7.97 -6.37 22.02
C GLN A 182 -7.89 -4.89 21.64
N ARG A 183 -8.99 -4.32 21.15
CA ARG A 183 -9.06 -2.90 20.82
C ARG A 183 -8.86 -2.01 22.04
N ALA A 184 -9.45 -2.38 23.19
CA ALA A 184 -9.25 -1.64 24.43
C ALA A 184 -7.78 -1.66 24.89
N ALA A 185 -7.09 -2.80 24.76
CA ALA A 185 -5.66 -2.89 25.04
C ALA A 185 -4.84 -1.97 24.12
N VAL A 186 -5.07 -2.04 22.81
CA VAL A 186 -4.39 -1.18 21.83
C VAL A 186 -4.68 0.30 22.09
N LEU A 187 -5.92 0.67 22.46
CA LEU A 187 -6.28 2.05 22.76
C LEU A 187 -5.55 2.58 24.00
N LYS A 188 -5.35 1.76 25.04
CA LYS A 188 -4.50 2.13 26.19
C LYS A 188 -3.06 2.40 25.76
N GLY A 189 -2.53 1.59 24.84
CA GLY A 189 -1.21 1.80 24.26
C GLY A 189 -1.13 3.11 23.47
N VAL A 190 -2.14 3.40 22.64
CA VAL A 190 -2.24 4.71 21.95
C VAL A 190 -2.22 5.85 22.96
N GLN A 191 -3.02 5.79 24.02
CA GLN A 191 -3.05 6.81 25.07
C GLN A 191 -1.69 6.97 25.77
N ALA A 192 -1.00 5.89 26.09
CA ALA A 192 0.34 5.94 26.67
C ALA A 192 1.34 6.63 25.72
N THR A 193 1.32 6.30 24.43
CA THR A 193 2.22 6.90 23.43
C THR A 193 1.92 8.37 23.12
N GLN A 194 0.73 8.88 23.47
CA GLN A 194 0.44 10.31 23.41
C GLN A 194 1.18 11.10 24.50
N GLN A 195 1.42 10.47 25.65
CA GLN A 195 2.17 11.08 26.76
C GLN A 195 3.67 11.02 26.48
N ASP A 196 4.16 9.85 26.11
CA ASP A 196 5.55 9.65 25.71
C ASP A 196 5.65 8.64 24.56
N PRO A 197 5.84 9.10 23.31
CA PRO A 197 5.95 8.21 22.17
C PRO A 197 7.24 7.40 22.15
N ASN A 198 8.27 7.80 22.90
CA ASN A 198 9.59 7.16 22.88
C ASN A 198 9.75 6.06 23.94
N THR A 199 8.74 5.90 24.80
CA THR A 199 8.72 4.89 25.85
C THR A 199 7.73 3.78 25.50
N ALA A 200 8.19 2.53 25.57
CA ALA A 200 7.33 1.37 25.33
C ALA A 200 6.19 1.34 26.37
N PRO A 201 4.91 1.31 25.94
CA PRO A 201 3.81 1.08 26.85
C PRO A 201 3.98 -0.26 27.59
N SER A 202 3.65 -0.27 28.88
CA SER A 202 3.76 -1.45 29.76
C SER A 202 2.54 -1.58 30.66
N GLY A 203 2.35 -2.75 31.27
CA GLY A 203 1.21 -3.01 32.17
C GLY A 203 -0.14 -3.18 31.47
N ILE A 204 -0.16 -3.31 30.13
CA ILE A 204 -1.38 -3.53 29.35
C ILE A 204 -1.58 -5.04 29.18
N SER A 205 -2.62 -5.58 29.82
CA SER A 205 -2.98 -7.00 29.66
C SER A 205 -3.44 -7.28 28.24
N GLY A 206 -2.92 -8.37 27.64
CA GLY A 206 -3.31 -8.82 26.31
C GLY A 206 -2.86 -7.91 25.17
N ASP A 207 -1.80 -7.13 25.37
CA ASP A 207 -1.29 -6.18 24.38
C ASP A 207 -0.70 -6.89 23.14
N PRO A 208 -1.36 -6.79 21.97
CA PRO A 208 -0.88 -7.47 20.77
C PRO A 208 0.34 -6.79 20.14
N VAL A 209 0.56 -5.49 20.39
CA VAL A 209 1.70 -4.74 19.85
C VAL A 209 2.95 -5.06 20.66
N ALA A 210 2.86 -5.06 21.99
CA ALA A 210 3.95 -5.48 22.85
C ALA A 210 4.35 -6.94 22.58
N ALA A 211 3.36 -7.83 22.42
CA ALA A 211 3.62 -9.22 22.04
C ALA A 211 4.33 -9.35 20.67
N ALA A 212 3.91 -8.57 19.67
CA ALA A 212 4.55 -8.56 18.36
C ALA A 212 5.98 -8.00 18.40
N LEU A 213 6.23 -6.98 19.23
CA LEU A 213 7.58 -6.42 19.42
C LEU A 213 8.50 -7.40 20.16
N ALA A 214 7.98 -8.15 21.15
CA ALA A 214 8.74 -9.16 21.88
C ALA A 214 8.99 -10.44 21.06
N GLY A 215 8.05 -10.83 20.20
CA GLY A 215 8.10 -12.05 19.40
C GLY A 215 8.95 -11.97 18.13
N THR A 216 9.43 -10.79 17.73
CA THR A 216 10.29 -10.66 16.55
C THR A 216 11.73 -11.08 16.83
N ALA A 217 12.04 -12.34 16.49
CA ALA A 217 13.36 -12.73 15.98
C ALA A 217 13.73 -11.85 14.74
N PRO A 218 15.03 -11.71 14.38
CA PRO A 218 15.44 -11.07 13.12
C PRO A 218 14.57 -11.61 11.97
N PRO A 219 14.22 -10.77 10.98
CA PRO A 219 13.20 -11.08 9.98
C PRO A 219 13.44 -12.49 9.48
N THR A 220 12.59 -13.43 9.90
CA THR A 220 12.61 -14.78 9.36
C THR A 220 12.50 -14.58 7.87
N LYS A 221 13.49 -15.07 7.10
CA LYS A 221 13.48 -15.01 5.63
C LYS A 221 12.06 -15.30 5.21
N SER A 222 11.34 -14.25 4.84
CA SER A 222 9.99 -14.39 4.32
C SER A 222 10.14 -15.44 3.22
N THR A 223 9.27 -16.44 3.19
CA THR A 223 9.14 -17.35 2.05
C THR A 223 8.58 -16.57 0.84
N THR A 224 9.10 -15.36 0.63
CA THR A 224 8.82 -14.50 -0.50
C THR A 224 9.22 -15.32 -1.70
N ARG A 225 8.26 -15.54 -2.58
CA ARG A 225 8.47 -16.25 -3.84
C ARG A 225 9.73 -15.70 -4.51
N ASP A 226 10.54 -16.60 -5.04
CA ASP A 226 11.77 -16.24 -5.72
C ASP A 226 11.51 -15.23 -6.86
N ILE A 227 12.39 -14.24 -7.03
CA ILE A 227 12.18 -13.17 -8.01
C ILE A 227 12.24 -13.69 -9.45
N SER A 228 13.00 -14.74 -9.74
CA SER A 228 13.07 -15.37 -11.08
C SER A 228 11.78 -16.13 -11.40
N SER A 229 11.12 -16.71 -10.39
CA SER A 229 9.77 -17.27 -10.57
C SER A 229 8.76 -16.19 -10.92
N ILE A 230 8.80 -15.03 -10.24
CA ILE A 230 7.94 -13.88 -10.55
C ILE A 230 8.23 -13.34 -11.95
N ALA A 231 9.52 -13.22 -12.32
CA ALA A 231 9.91 -12.80 -13.66
C ALA A 231 9.31 -13.71 -14.75
N SER A 232 9.22 -15.01 -14.49
CA SER A 232 8.62 -15.97 -15.42
C SER A 232 7.09 -15.81 -15.53
N ASP A 233 6.39 -15.59 -14.40
CA ASP A 233 4.94 -15.31 -14.39
C ASP A 233 4.63 -14.02 -15.18
N VAL A 234 5.45 -12.98 -14.97
CA VAL A 234 5.27 -11.68 -15.63
C VAL A 234 5.59 -11.75 -17.12
N ARG A 235 6.61 -12.53 -17.52
CA ARG A 235 6.88 -12.81 -18.94
C ARG A 235 5.66 -13.45 -19.61
N ALA A 236 5.08 -14.47 -19.00
CA ALA A 236 3.88 -15.14 -19.51
C ALA A 236 2.68 -14.18 -19.60
N PHE A 237 2.54 -13.25 -18.64
CA PHE A 237 1.53 -12.19 -18.68
C PHE A 237 1.71 -11.24 -19.87
N LEU A 238 2.93 -10.74 -20.11
CA LEU A 238 3.23 -9.87 -21.25
C LEU A 238 3.08 -10.61 -22.59
N ASP A 239 3.48 -11.88 -22.67
CA ASP A 239 3.32 -12.70 -23.87
C ASP A 239 1.85 -12.96 -24.19
N ARG A 240 1.00 -13.11 -23.16
CA ARG A 240 -0.45 -13.18 -23.34
C ARG A 240 -0.99 -11.87 -23.93
N GLN A 241 -0.61 -10.71 -23.38
CA GLN A 241 -1.02 -9.42 -23.95
C GLN A 241 -0.57 -9.26 -25.40
N LYS A 242 0.64 -9.72 -25.72
CA LYS A 242 1.17 -9.72 -27.09
C LYS A 242 0.34 -10.60 -28.02
N GLY A 243 -0.05 -11.79 -27.56
CA GLY A 243 -0.95 -12.69 -28.29
C GLY A 243 -2.33 -12.08 -28.55
N GLU A 244 -2.93 -11.43 -27.55
CA GLU A 244 -4.25 -10.77 -27.69
C GLU A 244 -4.19 -9.55 -28.62
N ALA A 245 -3.11 -8.76 -28.54
CA ALA A 245 -2.87 -7.67 -29.47
C ALA A 245 -2.77 -8.19 -30.91
N ALA A 246 -1.99 -9.26 -31.13
CA ALA A 246 -1.81 -9.88 -32.45
C ALA A 246 -3.13 -10.43 -33.03
N LYS A 247 -3.97 -11.07 -32.22
CA LYS A 247 -5.32 -11.52 -32.62
C LYS A 247 -6.21 -10.36 -33.05
N SER A 248 -6.00 -9.19 -32.46
CA SER A 248 -6.71 -7.95 -32.80
C SER A 248 -6.07 -7.20 -33.97
N GLY A 249 -5.09 -7.78 -34.67
CA GLY A 249 -4.36 -7.15 -35.76
C GLY A 249 -3.44 -6.00 -35.31
N LYS A 250 -3.09 -5.94 -34.02
CA LYS A 250 -2.28 -4.88 -33.41
C LYS A 250 -0.94 -5.42 -32.92
N GLU A 251 0.08 -4.57 -32.96
CA GLU A 251 1.33 -4.80 -32.25
C GLU A 251 1.16 -4.39 -30.78
N LEU A 252 1.71 -5.15 -29.83
CA LEU A 252 1.82 -4.70 -28.45
C LEU A 252 2.94 -3.65 -28.37
N VAL A 253 2.63 -2.48 -27.82
CA VAL A 253 3.54 -1.34 -27.75
C VAL A 253 3.69 -0.89 -26.30
N TYR A 254 4.86 -0.32 -25.99
CA TYR A 254 5.19 0.14 -24.64
C TYR A 254 5.34 1.67 -24.59
N ASP A 255 5.53 2.32 -25.74
CA ASP A 255 5.55 3.78 -25.83
C ASP A 255 4.13 4.33 -26.02
N SER A 256 3.66 5.11 -25.04
CA SER A 256 2.36 5.77 -25.06
C SER A 256 2.20 6.82 -26.16
N ARG A 257 3.30 7.24 -26.79
CA ARG A 257 3.30 8.20 -27.92
C ARG A 257 3.02 7.53 -29.27
N ARG A 258 3.06 6.19 -29.35
CA ARG A 258 2.75 5.48 -30.59
C ARG A 258 1.27 5.67 -30.95
N LYS A 259 1.03 6.06 -32.21
CA LYS A 259 -0.31 6.27 -32.77
C LYS A 259 -1.00 4.97 -33.19
N THR A 260 -0.26 3.88 -33.29
CA THR A 260 -0.74 2.56 -33.73
C THR A 260 -0.27 1.48 -32.75
N GLY A 261 -1.04 0.40 -32.65
CA GLY A 261 -0.80 -0.70 -31.73
C GLY A 261 -1.67 -0.67 -30.47
N GLN A 262 -1.44 -1.61 -29.56
CA GLN A 262 -2.10 -1.74 -28.27
C GLN A 262 -1.08 -1.47 -27.17
N LEU A 263 -1.35 -0.49 -26.30
CA LEU A 263 -0.47 -0.18 -25.18
C LEU A 263 -0.47 -1.34 -24.18
N ALA A 264 0.71 -1.76 -23.73
CA ALA A 264 0.84 -2.77 -22.68
C ALA A 264 0.28 -2.25 -21.35
N ASP A 265 -0.55 -3.06 -20.70
CA ASP A 265 -1.10 -2.77 -19.39
C ASP A 265 -0.20 -3.37 -18.30
N LEU A 266 0.44 -2.48 -17.54
CA LEU A 266 1.26 -2.80 -16.37
C LEU A 266 0.56 -2.44 -15.06
N SER A 267 -0.61 -1.81 -15.12
CA SER A 267 -1.31 -1.27 -13.95
C SER A 267 -1.72 -2.37 -12.95
N SER A 268 -2.02 -3.56 -13.47
CA SER A 268 -2.38 -4.74 -12.68
C SER A 268 -1.19 -5.46 -12.04
N LEU A 269 0.05 -5.15 -12.44
CA LEU A 269 1.25 -5.71 -11.83
C LEU A 269 1.54 -5.04 -10.48
N ASP A 270 1.93 -5.84 -9.49
CA ASP A 270 2.42 -5.34 -8.22
C ASP A 270 3.84 -4.77 -8.35
N ASN A 271 4.27 -4.00 -7.35
CA ASN A 271 5.58 -3.35 -7.37
C ASN A 271 6.73 -4.36 -7.47
N ARG A 272 6.58 -5.55 -6.89
CA ARG A 272 7.59 -6.60 -6.98
C ARG A 272 7.66 -7.23 -8.38
N SER A 273 6.54 -7.43 -9.07
CA SER A 273 6.53 -7.83 -10.48
C SER A 273 7.17 -6.79 -11.39
N LEU A 274 6.87 -5.49 -11.17
CA LEU A 274 7.52 -4.41 -11.89
C LEU A 274 9.02 -4.34 -11.62
N SER A 275 9.44 -4.66 -10.38
CA SER A 275 10.86 -4.74 -10.01
C SER A 275 11.56 -5.90 -10.70
N ALA A 276 10.90 -7.04 -10.86
CA ALA A 276 11.43 -8.17 -11.63
C ALA A 276 11.71 -7.77 -13.10
N ILE A 277 10.80 -7.00 -13.73
CA ILE A 277 11.02 -6.46 -15.08
C ILE A 277 12.18 -5.44 -15.07
N SER A 278 12.14 -4.47 -14.16
CA SER A 278 13.11 -3.35 -14.09
C SER A 278 14.55 -3.81 -13.86
N LEU A 279 14.74 -4.78 -12.97
CA LEU A 279 16.05 -5.35 -12.64
C LEU A 279 16.53 -6.36 -13.69
N ASN A 280 15.60 -7.05 -14.35
CA ASN A 280 15.85 -8.00 -15.44
C ASN A 280 17.01 -8.99 -15.16
N GLN A 281 17.09 -9.55 -13.95
CA GLN A 281 18.20 -10.41 -13.53
C GLN A 281 18.38 -11.62 -14.46
N ASP A 282 17.27 -12.17 -14.95
CA ASP A 282 17.26 -13.34 -15.86
C ASP A 282 17.34 -12.98 -17.35
N LYS A 283 17.46 -11.70 -17.71
CA LYS A 283 17.48 -11.22 -19.11
C LYS A 283 16.27 -11.66 -19.95
N LYS A 284 15.09 -11.74 -19.33
CA LYS A 284 13.81 -12.16 -19.95
C LYS A 284 13.02 -11.00 -20.58
N PHE A 285 13.41 -9.77 -20.30
CA PHE A 285 12.68 -8.56 -20.71
C PHE A 285 13.49 -7.70 -21.68
N SER A 286 12.81 -7.08 -22.63
CA SER A 286 13.39 -6.13 -23.58
C SER A 286 13.70 -4.78 -22.93
N THR A 287 14.49 -3.95 -23.61
CA THR A 287 14.81 -2.60 -23.14
C THR A 287 13.56 -1.74 -22.96
N GLU A 288 12.58 -1.86 -23.86
CA GLU A 288 11.31 -1.14 -23.80
C GLU A 288 10.49 -1.57 -22.60
N GLU A 289 10.40 -2.88 -22.32
CA GLU A 289 9.72 -3.44 -21.15
C GLU A 289 10.35 -2.97 -19.84
N ILE A 290 11.68 -2.98 -19.77
CA ILE A 290 12.45 -2.45 -18.63
C ILE A 290 12.13 -0.96 -18.42
N PHE A 291 12.13 -0.18 -19.51
CA PHE A 291 11.91 1.26 -19.45
C PHE A 291 10.53 1.61 -18.87
N VAL A 292 9.46 0.98 -19.37
CA VAL A 292 8.11 1.26 -18.88
C VAL A 292 7.88 0.77 -17.46
N ALA A 293 8.46 -0.38 -17.07
CA ALA A 293 8.37 -0.86 -15.70
C ALA A 293 9.06 0.11 -14.72
N LYS A 294 10.22 0.68 -15.12
CA LYS A 294 10.89 1.75 -14.36
C LYS A 294 10.02 3.01 -14.28
N GLN A 295 9.37 3.41 -15.38
CA GLN A 295 8.51 4.58 -15.39
C GLN A 295 7.30 4.42 -14.46
N GLU A 296 6.68 3.25 -14.46
CA GLU A 296 5.57 2.90 -13.57
C GLU A 296 6.03 2.90 -12.10
N LEU A 297 7.14 2.22 -11.79
CA LEU A 297 7.72 2.23 -10.43
C LEU A 297 8.07 3.64 -9.94
N ASN A 298 8.67 4.46 -10.79
CA ASN A 298 9.01 5.85 -10.46
C ASN A 298 7.74 6.69 -10.20
N THR A 299 6.68 6.44 -10.96
CA THR A 299 5.38 7.10 -10.73
C THR A 299 4.77 6.69 -9.40
N ARG A 300 4.72 5.39 -9.11
CA ARG A 300 4.22 4.88 -7.82
C ARG A 300 5.05 5.36 -6.64
N THR A 301 6.37 5.40 -6.80
CA THR A 301 7.29 5.93 -5.79
C THR A 301 7.03 7.40 -5.50
N ARG A 302 6.89 8.24 -6.54
CA ARG A 302 6.55 9.66 -6.37
C ARG A 302 5.19 9.86 -5.71
N LEU A 303 4.20 9.06 -6.08
CA LEU A 303 2.87 9.08 -5.45
C LEU A 303 2.95 8.69 -3.96
N ALA A 304 3.71 7.66 -3.60
CA ALA A 304 3.89 7.26 -2.21
C ALA A 304 4.55 8.36 -1.36
N VAL A 305 5.59 9.02 -1.89
CA VAL A 305 6.24 10.17 -1.21
C VAL A 305 5.28 11.36 -1.10
N LEU A 306 4.49 11.64 -2.14
CA LEU A 306 3.50 12.69 -2.12
C LEU A 306 2.38 12.41 -1.10
N ASP A 307 1.95 11.16 -0.98
CA ASP A 307 0.93 10.77 -0.01
C ASP A 307 1.47 10.88 1.42
N ALA A 308 2.72 10.51 1.68
CA ALA A 308 3.37 10.77 2.96
C ALA A 308 3.42 12.27 3.29
N LEU A 309 3.70 13.12 2.29
CA LEU A 309 3.70 14.58 2.46
C LEU A 309 2.30 15.12 2.76
N LYS A 310 1.28 14.68 2.01
CA LYS A 310 -0.12 15.06 2.24
C LYS A 310 -0.58 14.63 3.62
N GLN A 311 -0.27 13.41 4.05
CA GLN A 311 -0.60 12.91 5.40
C GLN A 311 -0.02 13.82 6.47
N SER A 312 1.23 14.28 6.29
CA SER A 312 1.88 15.23 7.19
C SER A 312 1.18 16.59 7.25
N GLN A 313 0.73 17.10 6.11
CA GLN A 313 -0.02 18.36 6.05
C GLN A 313 -1.40 18.22 6.70
N THR A 314 -2.13 17.15 6.40
CA THR A 314 -3.48 16.90 6.94
C THR A 314 -3.46 16.67 8.44
N ALA A 315 -2.45 15.95 8.95
CA ALA A 315 -2.30 15.70 10.39
C ALA A 315 -1.77 16.92 11.16
N GLY A 316 -1.22 17.94 10.46
CA GLY A 316 -0.52 19.05 11.09
C GLY A 316 0.76 18.62 11.83
N ASP A 317 1.29 17.43 11.55
CA ASP A 317 2.47 16.86 12.19
C ASP A 317 3.58 16.65 11.15
N PRO A 318 4.64 17.47 11.14
CA PRO A 318 5.73 17.36 10.17
C PRO A 318 6.51 16.04 10.26
N ARG A 319 6.42 15.30 11.37
CA ARG A 319 7.08 13.99 11.53
C ARG A 319 6.47 12.92 10.63
N GLN A 320 5.19 13.06 10.26
CA GLN A 320 4.47 12.06 9.48
C GLN A 320 5.05 11.89 8.08
N PHE A 321 5.72 12.91 7.52
CA PHE A 321 6.39 12.78 6.24
C PHE A 321 7.50 11.74 6.31
N SER A 322 8.42 11.90 7.27
CA SER A 322 9.52 10.96 7.49
C SER A 322 9.03 9.58 7.92
N LEU A 323 7.98 9.50 8.75
CA LEU A 323 7.35 8.24 9.12
C LEU A 323 6.72 7.52 7.92
N GLY A 324 6.05 8.24 7.03
CA GLY A 324 5.45 7.70 5.81
C GLY A 324 6.51 7.12 4.87
N ILE A 325 7.63 7.81 4.70
CA ILE A 325 8.79 7.31 3.94
C ILE A 325 9.34 6.02 4.59
N LEU A 326 9.58 6.03 5.91
CA LEU A 326 10.14 4.86 6.61
C LEU A 326 9.20 3.65 6.56
N LYS A 327 7.90 3.87 6.70
CA LYS A 327 6.88 2.83 6.56
C LYS A 327 6.90 2.23 5.17
N GLN A 328 6.94 3.06 4.13
CA GLN A 328 7.05 2.59 2.75
C GLN A 328 8.36 1.83 2.50
N TYR A 329 9.48 2.28 3.07
CA TYR A 329 10.76 1.60 2.92
C TYR A 329 10.70 0.21 3.54
N SER A 330 10.14 0.11 4.75
CA SER A 330 10.03 -1.14 5.49
C SER A 330 9.07 -2.15 4.87
N SER A 331 8.06 -1.70 4.11
CA SER A 331 7.12 -2.60 3.41
C SER A 331 7.66 -3.17 2.10
N MET A 332 8.73 -2.57 1.53
CA MET A 332 9.33 -3.00 0.28
C MET A 332 10.30 -4.18 0.48
N SER A 333 10.29 -5.11 -0.46
CA SER A 333 11.33 -6.13 -0.64
C SER A 333 12.68 -5.53 -1.04
N ALA A 334 13.75 -6.32 -0.95
CA ALA A 334 15.08 -5.90 -1.39
C ALA A 334 15.10 -5.53 -2.88
N GLU A 335 14.40 -6.32 -3.71
CA GLU A 335 14.29 -6.06 -5.15
C GLU A 335 13.53 -4.76 -5.43
N GLU A 336 12.45 -4.48 -4.71
CA GLU A 336 11.70 -3.22 -4.84
C GLU A 336 12.54 -2.01 -4.45
N ARG A 337 13.29 -2.11 -3.35
CA ARG A 337 14.19 -1.02 -2.92
C ARG A 337 15.28 -0.77 -3.94
N GLN A 338 15.87 -1.83 -4.49
CA GLN A 338 16.88 -1.73 -5.53
C GLN A 338 16.31 -1.09 -6.80
N ALA A 339 15.13 -1.55 -7.25
CA ALA A 339 14.50 -1.05 -8.47
C ALA A 339 14.03 0.41 -8.36
N ALA A 340 13.61 0.85 -7.17
CA ALA A 340 13.21 2.22 -6.89
C ALA A 340 14.38 3.14 -6.48
N ASN A 341 15.60 2.60 -6.34
CA ASN A 341 16.77 3.30 -5.80
C ASN A 341 16.56 3.85 -4.37
N TRP A 342 15.82 3.12 -3.53
CA TRP A 342 15.65 3.44 -2.11
C TRP A 342 16.83 2.87 -1.32
N THR A 343 17.90 3.66 -1.24
CA THR A 343 19.16 3.26 -0.61
C THR A 343 19.09 3.26 0.92
N GLN A 344 20.08 2.64 1.57
CA GLN A 344 20.24 2.74 3.03
C GLN A 344 20.43 4.21 3.45
N ASP A 345 21.22 4.99 2.71
CA ASP A 345 21.42 6.42 2.99
C ASP A 345 20.10 7.21 2.96
N PHE A 346 19.18 6.85 2.06
CA PHE A 346 17.85 7.47 2.01
C PHE A 346 17.03 7.15 3.26
N GLN A 347 17.08 5.90 3.74
CA GLN A 347 16.47 5.51 5.00
C GLN A 347 17.08 6.27 6.19
N ASP A 348 18.40 6.33 6.27
CA ASP A 348 19.13 6.99 7.35
C ASP A 348 18.84 8.50 7.38
N ALA A 349 18.75 9.14 6.20
CA ALA A 349 18.33 10.52 6.07
C ALA A 349 16.90 10.76 6.58
N ALA A 350 15.97 9.86 6.27
CA ALA A 350 14.59 9.93 6.77
C ALA A 350 14.54 9.75 8.30
N ILE A 351 15.33 8.82 8.88
CA ILE A 351 15.45 8.65 10.35
C ILE A 351 16.00 9.92 10.99
N LYS A 352 17.07 10.50 10.43
CA LYS A 352 17.68 11.72 10.95
C LYS A 352 16.71 12.90 10.89
N SER A 353 15.98 13.04 9.78
CA SER A 353 14.93 14.05 9.62
C SER A 353 13.84 13.89 10.68
N TYR A 354 13.31 12.66 10.86
CA TYR A 354 12.32 12.37 11.90
C TYR A 354 12.80 12.80 13.29
N LYS A 355 14.00 12.36 13.70
CA LYS A 355 14.57 12.67 15.02
C LYS A 355 14.73 14.18 15.22
N SER A 356 15.30 14.87 14.23
CA SER A 356 15.47 16.33 14.27
C SER A 356 14.13 17.05 14.43
N THR A 357 13.12 16.69 13.64
CA THR A 357 11.78 17.29 13.74
C THR A 357 11.14 16.99 15.09
N SER A 358 11.29 15.77 15.61
CA SER A 358 10.77 15.40 16.93
C SER A 358 11.39 16.24 18.05
N THR A 359 12.71 16.45 18.02
CA THR A 359 13.41 17.31 19.00
C THR A 359 12.94 18.77 18.93
N LEU A 360 12.74 19.31 17.74
CA LEU A 360 12.22 20.68 17.59
C LEU A 360 10.80 20.80 18.16
N LEU A 361 9.93 19.84 17.88
CA LEU A 361 8.56 19.83 18.40
C LEU A 361 8.52 19.65 19.92
N SER A 362 9.43 18.86 20.52
CA SER A 362 9.49 18.74 21.98
C SER A 362 9.88 20.06 22.64
N ILE A 363 10.85 20.79 22.06
CA ILE A 363 11.28 22.10 22.57
C ILE A 363 10.14 23.13 22.48
N LEU A 364 9.29 23.08 21.45
CA LEU A 364 8.17 24.01 21.29
C LEU A 364 6.97 23.69 22.20
N LYS A 365 6.90 22.50 22.78
CA LYS A 365 5.82 22.07 23.69
C LYS A 365 6.14 22.31 25.16
N SER A 366 7.42 22.40 25.51
CA SER A 366 7.94 22.90 26.79
C SER A 366 7.92 24.42 26.82
#